data_AF-A0A8J6BFF2-F1
#
_entry.id   AF-A0A8J6BFF2-F1
#
_cell.length_a   1.000
_cell.length_b   1.000
_cell.length_c   1.000
_cell.angle_alpha   90.00
_cell.angle_beta   90.00
_cell.angle_gamma   90.00
#
_symmetry.space_group_name_H-M   'P 1'
#
loop_
_entity.id
_entity.type
_entity.pdbx_description
1 polymer ?
#
loop_
_entity_poly.entity_id
_entity_poly.type
_entity_poly.pdbx_seq_one_letter_code
_entity_poly.pdbx_strand_id
1 'polypeptide(L)'
;GACVAYFLTKRREYRNSMNPFKSLREKEEKKLRSRRYRLFANRSWGVQQFPPEEQALWEGVTEELMSDEEDSLSEPGVWVARPPRFRAAELSRLCYSIDSHSKHGNKSNRVYGALSDRLPSTEIQLLPPHLYDPNWEREAEEEEEEVTGGGRGRKSFCPDLNAFIQIKVEKDE
;
A
#
# COMPACT_ATOMS: atom_id res chain seq x y z
N GLY A 1 -14.03 4.50 -37.30
CA GLY A 1 -13.23 4.13 -38.49
C GLY A 1 -11.82 3.75 -38.08
N ALA A 2 -11.29 2.65 -38.61
CA ALA A 2 -9.97 2.12 -38.23
C ALA A 2 -8.80 3.10 -38.50
N CYS A 3 -8.88 3.91 -39.56
CA CYS A 3 -7.84 4.92 -39.83
C CYS A 3 -7.80 6.03 -38.76
N VAL A 4 -8.96 6.46 -38.25
CA VAL A 4 -9.06 7.47 -37.19
C VAL A 4 -8.44 6.93 -35.91
N ALA A 5 -8.72 5.68 -35.56
CA ALA A 5 -8.10 5.01 -34.41
C ALA A 5 -6.56 4.91 -34.59
N TYR A 6 -6.09 4.55 -35.79
CA TYR A 6 -4.67 4.50 -36.10
C TYR A 6 -3.96 5.85 -35.91
N PHE A 7 -4.51 6.94 -36.48
CA PHE A 7 -3.91 8.27 -36.34
C PHE A 7 -3.92 8.77 -34.89
N LEU A 8 -4.99 8.53 -34.14
CA LEU A 8 -5.07 8.89 -32.72
C LEU A 8 -4.03 8.13 -31.88
N THR A 9 -3.79 6.86 -32.16
CA THR A 9 -2.75 6.06 -31.53
C THR A 9 -1.36 6.59 -31.86
N LYS A 10 -1.06 6.82 -33.14
CA LYS A 10 0.26 7.37 -33.57
C LYS A 10 0.53 8.76 -33.00
N ARG A 11 -0.49 9.62 -32.92
CA ARG A 11 -0.38 10.93 -32.27
C ARG A 11 -0.11 10.83 -30.77
N ARG A 12 -0.69 9.83 -30.08
CA ARG A 12 -0.42 9.56 -28.66
C ARG A 12 1.00 9.02 -28.47
N GLU A 13 1.43 8.07 -29.29
CA GLU A 13 2.79 7.51 -29.28
C GLU A 13 3.84 8.61 -29.46
N TYR A 14 3.68 9.47 -30.48
CA TYR A 14 4.58 10.60 -30.71
C TYR A 14 4.62 11.59 -29.55
N ARG A 15 3.46 11.89 -28.94
CA ARG A 15 3.41 12.76 -27.75
C ARG A 15 4.13 12.13 -26.56
N ASN A 16 3.98 10.83 -26.37
CA ASN A 16 4.65 10.09 -25.31
C ASN A 16 6.17 10.03 -25.53
N SER A 17 6.64 9.92 -26.79
CA SER A 17 8.06 9.93 -27.11
C SER A 17 8.70 11.31 -26.91
N MET A 18 7.92 12.40 -27.00
CA MET A 18 8.42 13.76 -26.74
C MET A 18 8.73 14.01 -25.25
N ASN A 19 8.18 13.23 -24.32
CA ASN A 19 8.53 13.30 -22.90
C ASN A 19 8.53 11.90 -22.27
N PRO A 20 9.60 11.11 -22.49
CA PRO A 20 9.66 9.72 -22.06
C PRO A 20 9.53 9.59 -20.54
N PHE A 21 10.14 10.50 -19.76
CA PHE A 21 10.08 10.49 -18.30
C PHE A 21 8.67 10.72 -17.76
N LYS A 22 7.94 11.71 -18.30
CA LYS A 22 6.53 11.92 -17.94
C LYS A 22 5.68 10.71 -18.30
N SER A 23 5.92 10.12 -19.46
CA SER A 23 5.20 8.92 -19.90
C SER A 23 5.49 7.68 -19.03
N LEU A 24 6.70 7.55 -18.50
CA LEU A 24 7.08 6.47 -17.59
C LEU A 24 6.40 6.64 -16.24
N ARG A 25 6.48 7.84 -15.63
CA ARG A 25 5.80 8.15 -14.37
C ARG A 25 4.29 7.93 -14.46
N GLU A 26 3.65 8.37 -15.55
CA GLU A 26 2.22 8.14 -15.78
C GLU A 26 1.86 6.65 -15.90
N LYS A 27 2.72 5.85 -16.54
CA LYS A 27 2.53 4.39 -16.64
C LYS A 27 2.67 3.72 -15.27
N GLU A 28 3.66 4.13 -14.48
CA GLU A 28 3.86 3.63 -13.13
C GLU A 28 2.69 3.99 -12.22
N GLU A 29 2.25 5.24 -12.22
CA GLU A 29 1.09 5.67 -11.42
C GLU A 29 -0.18 4.92 -11.83
N LYS A 30 -0.40 4.72 -13.14
CA LYS A 30 -1.52 3.91 -13.62
C LYS A 30 -1.43 2.46 -13.15
N LYS A 31 -0.23 1.88 -13.14
CA LYS A 31 0.02 0.52 -12.66
C LYS A 31 -0.26 0.41 -11.16
N LEU A 32 0.27 1.33 -10.35
CA LEU A 32 0.05 1.37 -8.90
C LEU A 32 -1.43 1.57 -8.57
N ARG A 33 -2.11 2.52 -9.23
CA ARG A 33 -3.55 2.71 -9.09
C ARG A 33 -4.35 1.44 -9.38
N SER A 34 -4.02 0.75 -10.47
CA SER A 34 -4.66 -0.53 -10.80
C SER A 34 -4.40 -1.60 -9.73
N ARG A 35 -3.20 -1.66 -9.16
CA ARG A 35 -2.87 -2.54 -8.03
C ARG A 35 -3.70 -2.20 -6.78
N ARG A 36 -3.79 -0.92 -6.41
CA ARG A 36 -4.60 -0.43 -5.28
C ARG A 36 -6.07 -0.82 -5.41
N TYR A 37 -6.69 -0.62 -6.59
CA TYR A 37 -8.07 -1.04 -6.82
C TYR A 37 -8.28 -2.55 -6.64
N ARG A 38 -7.38 -3.38 -7.17
CA ARG A 38 -7.48 -4.84 -6.99
C ARG A 38 -7.31 -5.24 -5.53
N LEU A 39 -6.37 -4.60 -4.83
CA LEU A 39 -6.11 -4.87 -3.42
C LEU A 39 -7.30 -4.47 -2.55
N PHE A 40 -7.87 -3.29 -2.81
CA PHE A 40 -9.10 -2.81 -2.18
C PHE A 40 -10.24 -3.81 -2.39
N ALA A 41 -10.53 -4.20 -3.64
CA ALA A 41 -11.59 -5.17 -3.93
C ALA A 41 -11.37 -6.51 -3.22
N ASN A 42 -10.12 -7.00 -3.18
CA ASN A 42 -9.79 -8.25 -2.49
C ASN A 42 -10.02 -8.14 -0.98
N ARG A 43 -9.59 -7.04 -0.35
CA ARG A 43 -9.75 -6.82 1.09
C ARG A 43 -11.21 -6.56 1.47
N SER A 44 -11.95 -5.82 0.65
CA SER A 44 -13.39 -5.60 0.82
C SER A 44 -14.18 -6.91 0.77
N TRP A 45 -13.72 -7.90 0.01
CA TRP A 45 -14.26 -9.25 0.08
C TRP A 45 -13.80 -10.00 1.33
N GLY A 46 -12.51 -9.90 1.66
CA GLY A 46 -11.91 -10.57 2.81
C GLY A 46 -12.50 -10.17 4.15
N VAL A 47 -12.78 -8.87 4.35
CA VAL A 47 -13.26 -8.31 5.62
C VAL A 47 -14.61 -8.87 6.06
N GLN A 48 -15.41 -9.39 5.13
CA GLN A 48 -16.71 -10.03 5.45
C GLN A 48 -16.58 -11.24 6.37
N GLN A 49 -15.38 -11.83 6.49
CA GLN A 49 -15.09 -12.97 7.36
C GLN A 49 -14.64 -12.56 8.77
N PHE A 50 -14.44 -11.26 9.02
CA PHE A 50 -13.96 -10.74 10.30
C PHE A 50 -15.13 -10.33 11.21
N PRO A 51 -14.89 -10.06 12.51
CA PRO A 51 -15.92 -9.63 13.44
C PRO A 51 -16.64 -8.34 12.98
N PRO A 52 -17.90 -8.10 13.41
CA PRO A 52 -18.67 -6.92 13.01
C PRO A 52 -17.99 -5.58 13.29
N GLU A 53 -17.16 -5.50 14.35
CA GLU A 53 -16.38 -4.30 14.69
C GLU A 53 -15.37 -3.95 13.60
N GLU A 54 -14.64 -4.95 13.08
CA GLU A 54 -13.68 -4.76 11.99
C GLU A 54 -14.38 -4.51 10.66
N GLN A 55 -15.57 -5.09 10.45
CA GLN A 55 -16.40 -4.76 9.30
C GLN A 55 -16.89 -3.30 9.34
N ALA A 56 -17.26 -2.80 10.53
CA ALA A 56 -17.63 -1.41 10.73
C ALA A 56 -16.43 -0.47 10.52
N LEU A 57 -15.23 -0.87 10.97
CA LEU A 57 -14.00 -0.12 10.67
C LEU A 57 -13.71 -0.05 9.16
N TRP A 58 -14.19 -1.01 8.37
CA TRP A 58 -14.04 -0.98 6.90
C TRP A 58 -15.05 -0.05 6.21
N GLU A 59 -16.06 0.45 6.92
CA GLU A 59 -17.03 1.39 6.38
C GLU A 59 -16.33 2.70 6.00
N GLY A 60 -16.51 3.16 4.76
CA GLY A 60 -15.88 4.38 4.25
C GLY A 60 -14.41 4.23 3.81
N VAL A 61 -13.82 3.02 3.87
CA VAL A 61 -12.49 2.77 3.32
C VAL A 61 -12.51 2.90 1.79
N THR A 62 -11.49 3.55 1.24
CA THR A 62 -11.30 3.75 -0.21
C THR A 62 -10.01 3.09 -0.70
N GLU A 63 -9.84 2.98 -2.02
CA GLU A 63 -8.63 2.44 -2.63
C GLU A 63 -7.38 3.29 -2.35
N GLU A 64 -7.53 4.58 -2.06
CA GLU A 64 -6.41 5.46 -1.71
C GLU A 64 -5.82 5.14 -0.33
N LEU A 65 -6.53 4.42 0.53
CA LEU A 65 -6.00 3.92 1.80
C LEU A 65 -5.28 2.57 1.63
N MET A 66 -5.16 2.04 0.42
CA MET A 66 -4.43 0.80 0.17
C MET A 66 -2.93 1.06 0.01
N SER A 67 -2.14 0.03 0.31
CA SER A 67 -0.70 0.04 0.13
C SER A 67 -0.32 0.14 -1.34
N ASP A 68 0.75 0.87 -1.62
CA ASP A 68 1.40 0.79 -2.92
C ASP A 68 2.20 -0.51 -2.95
N GLU A 69 1.76 -1.46 -3.79
CA GLU A 69 2.49 -2.68 -4.06
C GLU A 69 3.50 -2.38 -5.17
N GLU A 70 4.71 -1.97 -4.79
CA GLU A 70 5.80 -1.62 -5.70
C GLU A 70 6.62 -2.87 -6.07
N ASP A 71 7.32 -2.82 -7.20
CA ASP A 71 8.33 -3.84 -7.48
C ASP A 71 9.60 -3.47 -6.70
N SER A 72 10.21 -4.43 -6.01
CA SER A 72 11.44 -4.19 -5.26
C SER A 72 12.55 -3.70 -6.18
N LEU A 73 13.22 -2.62 -5.77
CA LEU A 73 14.39 -2.09 -6.47
C LEU A 73 15.63 -2.98 -6.26
N SER A 74 15.68 -3.73 -5.16
CA SER A 74 16.82 -4.58 -4.81
C SER A 74 16.70 -6.00 -5.36
N GLU A 75 15.49 -6.56 -5.37
CA GLU A 75 15.24 -7.96 -5.72
C GLU A 75 14.20 -8.07 -6.84
N PRO A 76 14.62 -8.39 -8.08
CA PRO A 76 13.69 -8.57 -9.19
C PRO A 76 12.63 -9.64 -8.89
N GLY A 77 11.36 -9.28 -9.08
CA GLY A 77 10.23 -10.20 -8.87
C GLY A 77 9.65 -10.21 -7.46
N VAL A 78 10.25 -9.50 -6.51
CA VAL A 78 9.70 -9.29 -5.17
C VAL A 78 8.78 -8.07 -5.17
N TRP A 79 7.65 -8.17 -4.48
CA TRP A 79 6.74 -7.04 -4.31
C TRP A 79 6.89 -6.46 -2.91
N VAL A 80 7.03 -5.13 -2.87
CA VAL A 80 7.16 -4.37 -1.64
C VAL A 80 5.85 -3.63 -1.40
N ALA A 81 5.15 -3.99 -0.32
CA ALA A 81 3.95 -3.31 0.12
C ALA A 81 4.33 -2.11 1.00
N ARG A 82 4.08 -0.90 0.51
CA ARG A 82 4.30 0.36 1.22
C ARG A 82 2.96 0.96 1.66
N PRO A 83 2.59 0.90 2.95
CA PRO A 83 1.38 1.55 3.44
C PRO A 83 1.42 3.07 3.24
N PRO A 84 0.32 3.75 2.92
CA PRO A 84 0.27 5.21 2.99
C PRO A 84 0.45 5.69 4.44
N ARG A 85 1.20 6.78 4.62
CA ARG A 85 1.49 7.38 5.94
C ARG A 85 0.23 7.88 6.65
N PHE A 86 -0.63 8.53 5.87
CA PHE A 86 -1.87 9.14 6.34
C PHE A 86 -2.98 8.13 6.69
N ARG A 87 -2.69 6.83 6.71
CA ARG A 87 -3.67 5.80 7.07
C ARG A 87 -3.56 5.49 8.55
N ALA A 88 -4.69 5.61 9.24
CA ALA A 88 -4.79 5.31 10.66
C ALA A 88 -4.21 3.92 11.01
N ALA A 89 -3.57 3.84 12.18
CA ALA A 89 -2.90 2.63 12.65
C ALA A 89 -3.87 1.44 12.79
N GLU A 90 -5.12 1.69 13.22
CA GLU A 90 -6.19 0.69 13.29
C GLU A 90 -6.48 0.06 11.93
N LEU A 91 -6.71 0.87 10.90
CA LEU A 91 -6.94 0.38 9.55
C LEU A 91 -5.70 -0.34 8.97
N SER A 92 -4.49 0.12 9.32
CA SER A 92 -3.26 -0.57 8.96
C SER A 92 -3.16 -1.97 9.56
N ARG A 93 -3.53 -2.14 10.84
CA ARG A 93 -3.61 -3.46 11.50
C ARG A 93 -4.67 -4.35 10.85
N LEU A 94 -5.87 -3.81 10.59
CA LEU A 94 -6.93 -4.55 9.91
C LEU A 94 -6.48 -5.04 8.53
N CYS A 95 -5.84 -4.18 7.72
CA CYS A 95 -5.30 -4.58 6.42
C CYS A 95 -4.32 -5.74 6.52
N TYR A 96 -3.45 -5.74 7.53
CA TYR A 96 -2.50 -6.82 7.79
C TYR A 96 -3.23 -8.12 8.17
N SER A 97 -4.22 -8.04 9.06
CA SER A 97 -5.05 -9.19 9.43
C SER A 97 -5.79 -9.78 8.23
N ILE A 98 -6.42 -8.95 7.39
CA ILE A 98 -7.09 -9.41 6.17
C ILE A 98 -6.10 -10.09 5.23
N ASP A 99 -4.92 -9.47 5.05
CA ASP A 99 -3.87 -10.03 4.22
C ASP A 99 -3.44 -11.40 4.75
N SER A 100 -3.15 -11.56 6.04
CA SER A 100 -2.68 -12.83 6.64
C SER A 100 -3.70 -13.97 6.51
N HIS A 101 -4.99 -13.65 6.50
CA HIS A 101 -6.08 -14.62 6.32
C HIS A 101 -6.42 -14.90 4.84
N SER A 102 -5.81 -14.16 3.91
CA SER A 102 -6.00 -14.40 2.47
C SER A 102 -5.20 -15.61 2.01
N LYS A 103 -5.74 -16.35 1.02
CA LYS A 103 -5.06 -17.48 0.34
C LYS A 103 -3.70 -17.10 -0.25
N HIS A 104 -3.42 -15.81 -0.41
CA HIS A 104 -2.17 -15.29 -0.96
C HIS A 104 -1.39 -14.42 0.04
N GLY A 105 -1.86 -14.30 1.28
CA GLY A 105 -1.27 -13.50 2.34
C GLY A 105 0.11 -13.94 2.78
N ASN A 106 0.26 -15.23 2.99
CA ASN A 106 1.49 -15.86 3.46
C ASN A 106 2.47 -16.23 2.33
N LYS A 107 2.39 -15.57 1.17
CA LYS A 107 3.41 -15.77 0.14
C LYS A 107 4.72 -15.14 0.61
N SER A 108 5.80 -15.92 0.62
CA SER A 108 7.15 -15.48 0.97
C SER A 108 7.66 -14.27 0.18
N ASN A 109 7.02 -13.95 -0.95
CA ASN A 109 7.44 -12.89 -1.86
C ASN A 109 6.80 -11.51 -1.56
N ARG A 110 5.94 -11.40 -0.54
CA ARG A 110 5.37 -10.12 -0.11
C ARG A 110 6.18 -9.57 1.05
N VAL A 111 6.91 -8.50 0.79
CA VAL A 111 7.75 -7.82 1.78
C VAL A 111 7.11 -6.49 2.12
N TYR A 112 7.06 -6.13 3.41
CA TYR A 112 6.62 -4.79 3.80
C TYR A 112 7.79 -3.81 3.70
N GLY A 113 7.56 -2.70 3.00
CA GLY A 113 8.52 -1.61 2.86
C GLY A 113 8.26 -0.48 3.83
N ALA A 114 9.07 0.58 3.71
CA ALA A 114 8.79 1.84 4.37
C ALA A 114 7.47 2.44 3.86
N LEU A 115 6.90 3.36 4.64
CA LEU A 115 5.67 4.04 4.28
C LEU A 115 5.79 4.74 2.92
N SER A 116 4.69 4.80 2.18
CA SER A 116 4.60 5.42 0.85
C SER A 116 4.72 6.94 0.97
N ASP A 117 5.44 7.55 0.04
CA ASP A 117 5.64 9.01 -0.03
C ASP A 117 4.43 9.74 -0.66
N ARG A 118 3.36 8.99 -0.96
CA ARG A 118 2.14 9.54 -1.56
C ARG A 118 1.40 10.46 -0.59
N LEU A 119 0.94 11.59 -1.13
CA LEU A 119 0.10 12.54 -0.42
C LEU A 119 -1.39 12.14 -0.53
N PRO A 120 -2.21 12.41 0.51
CA PRO A 120 -3.64 12.17 0.48
C PRO A 120 -4.35 13.17 -0.44
N SER A 121 -5.38 12.72 -1.18
CA SER A 121 -6.28 13.63 -1.88
C SER A 121 -7.14 14.43 -0.89
N THR A 122 -7.75 15.52 -1.37
CA THR A 122 -8.65 16.35 -0.54
C THR A 122 -9.82 15.56 0.04
N GLU A 123 -10.32 14.57 -0.69
CA GLU A 123 -11.42 13.70 -0.23
C GLU A 123 -10.99 12.83 0.96
N ILE A 124 -9.76 12.31 0.92
CA ILE A 124 -9.20 11.49 2.00
C ILE A 124 -8.95 12.28 3.26
N GLN A 125 -8.55 13.54 3.14
CA GLN A 125 -8.33 14.42 4.30
C GLN A 125 -9.62 14.71 5.10
N LEU A 126 -10.79 14.46 4.51
CA LEU A 126 -12.10 14.63 5.16
C LEU A 126 -12.59 13.34 5.83
N LEU A 127 -11.87 12.23 5.70
CA LEU A 127 -12.24 10.97 6.32
C LEU A 127 -12.11 11.03 7.85
N PRO A 128 -12.88 10.20 8.56
CA PRO A 128 -12.83 10.18 10.01
C PRO A 128 -11.47 9.68 10.55
N PRO A 129 -11.09 10.05 11.79
CA PRO A 129 -9.78 9.73 12.37
C PRO A 129 -9.43 8.25 12.50
N HIS A 130 -10.44 7.36 12.48
CA HIS A 130 -10.21 5.91 12.51
C HIS A 130 -9.78 5.34 11.15
N LEU A 131 -9.90 6.12 10.06
CA LEU A 131 -9.43 5.76 8.71
C LEU A 131 -8.22 6.58 8.29
N TYR A 132 -8.28 7.89 8.55
CA TYR A 132 -7.25 8.86 8.18
C TYR A 132 -6.55 9.37 9.43
N ASP A 133 -5.22 9.32 9.43
CA ASP A 133 -4.43 9.98 10.46
C ASP A 133 -4.15 11.42 10.03
N PRO A 134 -4.63 12.46 10.75
CA PRO A 134 -4.36 13.85 10.43
C PRO A 134 -2.96 14.33 10.86
N ASN A 135 -2.26 13.59 11.73
CA ASN A 135 -0.98 14.00 12.30
C ASN A 135 0.24 13.39 11.59
N TRP A 136 0.02 12.62 10.52
CA TRP A 136 1.06 11.88 9.79
C TRP A 136 2.22 12.74 9.27
N GLU A 137 2.00 14.04 9.04
CA GLU A 137 3.04 14.99 8.61
C GLU A 137 4.03 15.30 9.74
N ARG A 138 3.54 15.44 10.98
CA ARG A 138 4.40 15.74 12.14
C ARG A 138 5.30 14.54 12.48
N GLU A 139 4.74 13.34 12.41
CA GLU A 139 5.50 12.11 12.62
C GLU A 139 6.62 11.95 11.59
N ALA A 140 6.45 12.51 10.38
CA ALA A 140 7.49 12.51 9.36
C ALA A 140 8.71 13.34 9.72
N GLU A 141 8.47 14.54 10.26
CA GLU A 141 9.52 15.46 10.64
C GLU A 141 10.31 14.90 11.84
N GLU A 142 9.63 14.28 12.80
CA GLU A 142 10.26 13.63 13.96
C GLU A 142 11.11 12.39 13.56
N GLU A 143 10.66 11.59 12.57
CA GLU A 143 11.45 10.47 12.03
C GLU A 143 12.70 10.95 11.28
N GLU A 144 12.61 12.05 10.53
CA GLU A 144 13.75 12.64 9.82
C GLU A 144 14.78 13.23 10.80
N GLU A 145 14.33 13.85 11.89
CA GLU A 145 15.22 14.34 12.95
C GLU A 145 15.94 13.18 13.67
N GLU A 146 15.25 12.07 14.01
CA GLU A 146 15.88 10.89 14.62
C GLU A 146 16.97 10.26 13.71
N VAL A 147 16.78 10.25 12.38
CA VAL A 147 17.74 9.67 11.43
C VAL A 147 19.06 10.46 11.37
N THR A 148 19.03 11.77 11.65
CA THR A 148 20.24 12.60 11.68
C THR A 148 21.07 12.46 12.97
N GLY A 149 20.50 11.88 14.03
CA GLY A 149 21.08 11.87 15.38
C GLY A 149 21.91 10.64 15.79
N GLY A 150 21.83 9.51 15.08
CA GLY A 150 22.63 8.33 15.42
C GLY A 150 22.01 7.02 14.95
N GLY A 151 22.79 6.24 14.19
CA GLY A 151 22.30 5.05 13.50
C GLY A 151 21.78 3.95 14.42
N ARG A 152 20.61 3.40 14.07
CA ARG A 152 20.27 1.95 14.01
C ARG A 152 18.81 1.78 13.60
N GLY A 153 18.61 0.97 12.56
CA GLY A 153 17.36 0.24 12.28
C GLY A 153 16.16 1.12 11.92
N ARG A 154 15.77 1.12 10.63
CA ARG A 154 14.41 1.48 10.22
C ARG A 154 13.47 0.67 11.10
N LYS A 155 12.74 1.33 12.01
CA LYS A 155 11.74 0.68 12.88
C LYS A 155 10.82 -0.09 11.94
N SER A 156 10.86 -1.42 12.03
CA SER A 156 9.90 -2.27 11.33
C SER A 156 8.51 -1.79 11.72
N PHE A 157 7.71 -1.42 10.72
CA PHE A 157 6.32 -1.04 10.91
C PHE A 157 5.64 -2.14 11.75
N CYS A 158 5.18 -1.77 12.96
CA CYS A 158 4.65 -2.61 14.03
C CYS A 158 5.68 -3.49 14.79
N PRO A 159 6.27 -3.01 15.91
CA PRO A 159 7.07 -3.87 16.81
C PRO A 159 6.24 -4.98 17.49
N ASP A 160 4.91 -4.89 17.48
CA ASP A 160 4.00 -5.79 18.23
C ASP A 160 3.59 -7.06 17.46
N LEU A 161 3.99 -7.20 16.19
CA LEU A 161 3.68 -8.40 15.38
C LEU A 161 4.53 -9.62 15.76
N ASN A 162 5.66 -9.43 16.45
CA ASN A 162 6.50 -10.55 16.91
C ASN A 162 5.83 -11.38 18.02
N ALA A 163 4.83 -10.83 18.73
CA ALA A 163 4.11 -11.57 19.76
C ALA A 163 3.11 -12.60 19.21
N PHE A 164 2.70 -12.48 17.94
CA PHE A 164 1.65 -13.32 17.34
C PHE A 164 2.18 -14.54 16.57
N ILE A 165 3.48 -14.67 16.37
CA ILE A 165 4.07 -15.83 15.70
C ILE A 165 4.35 -16.93 16.74
N GLN A 166 3.30 -17.52 17.31
CA GLN A 166 3.44 -18.82 17.97
C GLN A 166 3.56 -19.89 16.88
N ILE A 167 4.79 -20.15 16.45
CA ILE A 167 5.11 -21.30 15.60
C ILE A 167 4.85 -22.56 16.46
N LYS A 168 3.71 -23.22 16.25
CA LYS A 168 3.52 -24.60 16.68
C LYS A 168 4.49 -25.47 15.88
N VAL A 169 5.67 -25.70 16.44
CA VAL A 169 6.56 -26.76 15.98
C VAL A 169 6.05 -28.05 16.64
N GLU A 170 5.28 -28.84 15.90
CA GLU A 170 5.11 -30.25 16.24
C GLU A 170 6.50 -30.91 16.13
N LYS A 171 6.94 -31.52 17.23
CA LYS A 171 8.08 -32.43 17.24
C LYS A 171 7.57 -33.78 16.78
N ASP A 172 8.06 -34.26 15.65
CA ASP A 172 8.02 -35.69 15.33
C ASP A 172 9.13 -36.38 16.14
N GLU A 173 8.72 -37.35 16.96
CA GLU A 173 9.58 -38.38 17.58
C GLU A 173 9.85 -39.53 16.61
#